data_AF-A0A4Q7IIX9-F1
#
_entry.id   AF-A0A4Q7IIX9-F1
#
_cell.length_a   1.000
_cell.length_b   1.000
_cell.length_c   1.000
_cell.angle_alpha   90.00
_cell.angle_beta   90.00
_cell.angle_gamma   90.00
#
_symmetry.space_group_name_H-M   'P 1'
#
loop_
_entity.id
_entity.type
_entity.pdbx_description
1 polymer ?
#
loop_
_entity_poly.entity_id
_entity_poly.type
_entity_poly.pdbx_seq_one_letter_code
_entity_poly.pdbx_strand_id
1 'polypeptide(L)'
;DEGGNGALDTNGDGVIDSNDSGFADANNDGQADGSVDTNEEPDTDGDGVPDYQDLDSDNDGINDVIENGNGSSDTNKDGVIDSNDTGGTDTDGDGIADSVDGDTTGFGEGNSGEGDVVDSDGDGVADYQDLDSDDDGVNDVVEGGYADT
;
A
#
# COMPACT_ATOMS: atom_id res chain seq x y z
N ASP A 1 5.47 -2.82 -10.35
CA ASP A 1 4.99 -2.83 -11.74
C ASP A 1 3.70 -2.01 -11.73
N GLU A 2 3.74 -0.77 -12.19
CA GLU A 2 2.53 0.07 -12.22
C GLU A 2 1.85 -0.05 -13.59
N GLY A 3 0.57 -0.44 -13.57
CA GLY A 3 -0.35 -0.07 -14.64
C GLY A 3 -0.71 -1.15 -15.65
N GLY A 4 -1.34 -2.23 -15.18
CA GLY A 4 -2.28 -3.01 -16.00
C GLY A 4 -1.74 -3.62 -17.31
N ASN A 5 -2.65 -4.16 -18.12
CA ASN A 5 -2.24 -4.82 -19.36
C ASN A 5 -1.62 -3.77 -20.32
N GLY A 6 -0.35 -3.97 -20.71
CA GLY A 6 0.34 -3.12 -21.69
C GLY A 6 -0.27 -3.12 -23.11
N ALA A 7 -1.52 -3.59 -23.29
CA ALA A 7 -2.24 -3.47 -24.55
C ALA A 7 -3.11 -2.20 -24.64
N LEU A 8 -3.28 -1.46 -23.53
CA LEU A 8 -4.03 -0.19 -23.49
C LEU A 8 -3.14 1.05 -23.40
N ASP A 9 -1.89 0.93 -22.93
CA ASP A 9 -0.84 1.93 -23.11
C ASP A 9 -0.40 1.92 -24.59
N THR A 10 -1.09 2.71 -25.41
CA THR A 10 -0.85 2.79 -26.85
C THR A 10 0.23 3.78 -27.22
N ASN A 11 0.52 4.73 -26.33
CA ASN A 11 1.52 5.76 -26.54
C ASN A 11 2.92 5.31 -26.01
N GLY A 12 2.97 4.30 -25.15
CA GLY A 12 4.17 3.68 -24.59
C GLY A 12 4.90 4.54 -23.57
N ASP A 13 4.21 5.44 -22.87
CA ASP A 13 4.79 6.32 -21.85
C ASP A 13 4.73 5.73 -20.43
N GLY A 14 4.13 4.53 -20.29
CA GLY A 14 4.01 3.82 -19.04
C GLY A 14 2.80 4.22 -18.20
N VAL A 15 1.91 5.08 -18.70
CA VAL A 15 0.69 5.51 -18.01
C VAL A 15 -0.50 5.44 -18.98
N ILE A 16 -1.62 4.85 -18.54
CA ILE A 16 -2.85 4.86 -19.34
C ILE A 16 -3.58 6.19 -19.13
N ASP A 17 -3.61 7.06 -20.15
CA ASP A 17 -4.19 8.40 -20.01
C ASP A 17 -5.03 8.86 -21.23
N SER A 18 -5.42 10.14 -21.24
CA SER A 18 -6.20 10.74 -22.33
C SER A 18 -5.49 10.77 -23.70
N ASN A 19 -4.19 10.47 -23.74
CA ASN A 19 -3.39 10.31 -24.95
C ASN A 19 -3.45 8.87 -25.51
N ASP A 20 -4.12 7.94 -24.82
CA ASP A 20 -4.32 6.57 -25.27
C ASP A 20 -5.63 6.31 -26.00
N SER A 21 -5.55 5.43 -27.01
CA SER A 21 -6.73 5.04 -27.76
C SER A 21 -7.56 4.01 -27.00
N GLY A 22 -8.79 4.37 -26.61
CA GLY A 22 -9.67 3.49 -25.83
C GLY A 22 -9.85 3.91 -24.38
N PHE A 23 -9.22 5.01 -23.95
CA PHE A 23 -9.47 5.66 -22.68
C PHE A 23 -10.95 6.11 -22.58
N ALA A 24 -11.70 5.47 -21.70
CA ALA A 24 -13.03 5.89 -21.26
C ALA A 24 -12.96 5.96 -19.73
N ASP A 25 -13.19 7.12 -19.15
CA ASP A 25 -13.17 7.35 -17.70
C ASP A 25 -14.51 8.00 -17.35
N ALA A 26 -15.53 7.16 -17.15
CA ALA A 26 -16.90 7.64 -16.99
C ALA A 26 -17.20 8.10 -15.56
N ASN A 27 -16.42 7.64 -14.58
CA ASN A 27 -16.52 7.97 -13.16
C ASN A 27 -15.55 9.08 -12.73
N ASN A 28 -14.63 9.50 -13.60
CA ASN A 28 -13.65 10.57 -13.38
C ASN A 28 -12.67 10.28 -12.23
N ASP A 29 -12.30 9.01 -12.05
CA ASP A 29 -11.34 8.57 -11.03
C ASP A 29 -9.88 8.57 -11.52
N GLY A 30 -9.66 8.85 -12.81
CA GLY A 30 -8.32 8.91 -13.41
C GLY A 30 -7.85 7.60 -14.03
N GLN A 31 -8.67 6.54 -14.02
CA GLN A 31 -8.41 5.26 -14.68
C GLN A 31 -9.33 5.02 -15.89
N ALA A 32 -8.94 4.13 -16.80
CA ALA A 32 -9.76 3.78 -17.95
C ALA A 32 -10.71 2.60 -17.66
N ASP A 33 -12.03 2.79 -17.75
CA ASP A 33 -13.13 1.82 -17.63
C ASP A 33 -12.90 0.50 -18.41
N GLY A 34 -12.17 0.58 -19.54
CA GLY A 34 -11.88 -0.54 -20.44
C GLY A 34 -10.59 -1.29 -20.11
N SER A 35 -9.76 -0.73 -19.23
CA SER A 35 -8.71 -1.46 -18.55
C SER A 35 -9.40 -2.40 -17.57
N VAL A 36 -9.55 -3.66 -17.97
CA VAL A 36 -9.72 -4.74 -16.99
C VAL A 36 -8.38 -4.93 -16.27
N ASP A 37 -8.02 -3.92 -15.48
CA ASP A 37 -7.62 -4.20 -14.13
C ASP A 37 -8.91 -4.11 -13.31
N THR A 38 -9.29 -5.22 -12.68
CA THR A 38 -10.45 -5.28 -11.80
C THR A 38 -10.12 -4.83 -10.39
N ASN A 39 -8.94 -4.24 -10.17
CA ASN A 39 -8.65 -3.53 -8.95
C ASN A 39 -9.38 -2.19 -8.93
N GLU A 40 -10.48 -2.12 -8.17
CA GLU A 40 -10.43 -1.11 -7.11
C GLU A 40 -9.05 -1.28 -6.45
N GLU A 41 -8.30 -0.19 -6.30
CA GLU A 41 -7.04 -0.19 -5.54
C GLU A 41 -7.11 -1.23 -4.42
N PRO A 42 -6.10 -2.13 -4.26
CA PRO A 42 -6.18 -3.32 -3.40
C PRO A 42 -6.95 -3.01 -2.10
N ASP A 43 -7.92 -3.85 -1.77
CA ASP A 43 -8.78 -3.72 -0.58
C ASP A 43 -8.83 -5.13 0.03
N THR A 44 -7.84 -5.42 0.87
CA THR A 44 -7.49 -6.76 1.34
C THR A 44 -8.56 -7.27 2.32
N ASP A 45 -9.08 -6.41 3.18
CA ASP A 45 -10.14 -6.75 4.14
C ASP A 45 -11.58 -6.61 3.56
N GLY A 46 -11.72 -5.90 2.44
CA GLY A 46 -12.99 -5.71 1.74
C GLY A 46 -13.93 -4.71 2.41
N ASP A 47 -13.42 -3.75 3.19
CA ASP A 47 -14.22 -2.74 3.88
C ASP A 47 -14.61 -1.53 3.00
N GLY A 48 -13.99 -1.44 1.82
CA GLY A 48 -14.19 -0.37 0.84
C GLY A 48 -13.27 0.83 1.01
N VAL A 49 -12.26 0.75 1.87
CA VAL A 49 -11.08 1.60 1.93
C VAL A 49 -9.95 0.85 1.22
N PRO A 50 -9.35 1.42 0.17
CA PRO A 50 -8.17 0.80 -0.42
C PRO A 50 -7.01 0.73 0.56
N ASP A 51 -6.23 -0.35 0.53
CA ASP A 51 -5.05 -0.66 1.35
C ASP A 51 -4.11 0.55 1.49
N TYR A 52 -3.82 1.28 0.41
CA TYR A 52 -2.94 2.48 0.49
C TYR A 52 -3.53 3.65 1.31
N GLN A 53 -4.82 3.61 1.63
CA GLN A 53 -5.53 4.55 2.50
C GLN A 53 -6.01 3.91 3.81
N ASP A 54 -5.92 2.58 3.92
CA ASP A 54 -6.22 1.87 5.16
C ASP A 54 -5.02 1.98 6.11
N LEU A 55 -5.30 1.95 7.41
CA LEU A 55 -4.27 1.89 8.45
C LEU A 55 -3.99 0.46 8.92
N ASP A 56 -4.85 -0.48 8.56
CA ASP A 56 -4.89 -1.90 8.96
C ASP A 56 -5.54 -2.68 7.79
N SER A 57 -4.78 -2.84 6.71
CA SER A 57 -5.26 -3.26 5.38
C SER A 57 -5.89 -4.65 5.35
N ASP A 58 -5.52 -5.54 6.26
CA ASP A 58 -6.11 -6.87 6.40
C ASP A 58 -7.05 -7.00 7.63
N ASN A 59 -7.16 -5.93 8.43
CA ASN A 59 -8.05 -5.75 9.57
C ASN A 59 -7.85 -6.81 10.66
N ASP A 60 -6.59 -7.17 10.86
CA ASP A 60 -6.17 -8.09 11.89
C ASP A 60 -5.98 -7.35 13.24
N GLY A 61 -5.91 -6.02 13.25
CA GLY A 61 -5.77 -5.20 14.46
C GLY A 61 -4.33 -4.80 14.79
N ILE A 62 -3.39 -5.08 13.90
CA ILE A 62 -2.05 -4.50 13.84
C ILE A 62 -2.05 -3.51 12.68
N ASN A 63 -1.55 -2.30 12.91
CA ASN A 63 -1.53 -1.30 11.84
C ASN A 63 -0.38 -1.61 10.85
N ASP A 64 -0.59 -1.33 9.56
CA ASP A 64 0.37 -1.53 8.47
C ASP A 64 1.75 -0.91 8.76
N VAL A 65 1.79 0.21 9.48
CA VAL A 65 3.04 0.88 9.88
C VAL A 65 3.91 -0.01 10.78
N ILE A 66 3.29 -0.86 11.59
CA ILE A 66 3.97 -1.80 12.49
C ILE A 66 4.49 -2.99 11.69
N GLU A 67 3.66 -3.54 10.80
CA GLU A 67 3.94 -4.73 10.00
C GLU A 67 5.01 -4.47 8.96
N ASN A 68 5.01 -3.28 8.37
CA ASN A 68 6.10 -2.79 7.53
C ASN A 68 7.40 -2.44 8.32
N GLY A 69 7.50 -2.85 9.59
CA GLY A 69 8.70 -2.68 10.43
C GLY A 69 8.95 -1.24 10.90
N ASN A 70 8.03 -0.33 10.62
CA ASN A 70 8.16 1.11 10.86
C ASN A 70 7.49 1.59 12.15
N GLY A 71 6.90 0.69 12.94
CA GLY A 71 6.15 1.03 14.16
C GLY A 71 6.98 1.72 15.26
N SER A 72 8.30 1.76 15.16
CA SER A 72 9.16 2.55 16.06
C SER A 72 9.19 4.05 15.72
N SER A 73 8.84 4.40 14.48
CA SER A 73 8.73 5.76 13.97
C SER A 73 7.38 6.38 14.29
N ASP A 74 6.30 5.59 14.39
CA ASP A 74 5.01 6.00 14.96
C ASP A 74 5.10 6.01 16.50
N THR A 75 5.60 7.12 17.05
CA THR A 75 5.82 7.31 18.48
C THR A 75 4.54 7.52 19.27
N ASN A 76 3.48 7.91 18.59
CA ASN A 76 2.20 8.27 19.18
C ASN A 76 1.18 7.10 19.11
N LYS A 77 1.43 6.13 18.22
CA LYS A 77 0.67 4.89 18.00
C LYS A 77 -0.72 5.10 17.44
N ASP A 78 -0.87 6.01 16.49
CA ASP A 78 -2.13 6.26 15.78
C ASP A 78 -2.16 5.65 14.37
N GLY A 79 -1.13 4.90 13.97
CA GLY A 79 -1.06 4.22 12.68
C GLY A 79 -0.42 5.06 11.58
N VAL A 80 -0.06 6.32 11.85
CA VAL A 80 0.48 7.23 10.85
C VAL A 80 1.78 7.84 11.34
N ILE A 81 2.83 7.84 10.51
CA ILE A 81 4.06 8.57 10.83
C ILE A 81 3.87 10.01 10.37
N ASP A 82 3.52 10.91 11.29
CA ASP A 82 3.19 12.29 10.95
C ASP A 82 4.03 13.34 11.71
N SER A 83 3.66 14.62 11.57
CA SER A 83 4.36 15.73 12.22
C SER A 83 4.39 15.68 13.77
N ASN A 84 3.57 14.83 14.39
CA ASN A 84 3.57 14.55 15.83
C ASN A 84 4.63 13.50 16.22
N ASP A 85 5.25 12.85 15.23
CA ASP A 85 6.25 11.81 15.39
C ASP A 85 7.68 12.29 15.13
N THR A 86 8.63 11.53 15.68
CA THR A 86 10.05 11.82 15.43
C THR A 86 10.44 11.26 14.07
N GLY A 87 10.53 12.11 13.07
CA GLY A 87 10.89 11.71 11.71
C GLY A 87 9.76 11.82 10.70
N GLY A 88 8.54 12.18 11.12
CA GLY A 88 7.39 12.41 10.23
C GLY A 88 7.43 13.74 9.46
N THR A 89 8.62 14.13 8.98
CA THR A 89 8.70 15.09 7.87
C THR A 89 8.39 14.33 6.59
N ASP A 90 7.61 14.93 5.71
CA ASP A 90 7.23 14.40 4.40
C ASP A 90 7.52 15.54 3.40
N THR A 91 8.59 15.39 2.62
CA THR A 91 9.17 16.47 1.82
C THR A 91 8.48 16.66 0.48
N ASP A 92 7.99 15.60 -0.16
CA ASP A 92 7.28 15.60 -1.44
C ASP A 92 5.76 15.55 -1.30
N GLY A 93 5.26 15.19 -0.12
CA GLY A 93 3.83 15.22 0.21
C GLY A 93 3.07 14.04 -0.34
N ASP A 94 3.72 12.88 -0.48
CA ASP A 94 3.14 11.68 -1.04
C ASP A 94 2.45 10.78 0.00
N GLY A 95 2.59 11.12 1.29
CA GLY A 95 2.01 10.39 2.42
C GLY A 95 2.98 9.47 3.15
N ILE A 96 4.19 9.28 2.64
CA ILE A 96 5.25 8.50 3.28
C ILE A 96 6.21 9.46 3.98
N ALA A 97 6.47 9.25 5.26
CA ALA A 97 7.43 10.09 5.95
C ALA A 97 8.85 9.88 5.42
N ASP A 98 9.62 10.96 5.22
CA ASP A 98 11.05 10.98 4.84
C ASP A 98 11.91 9.99 5.64
N SER A 99 11.49 9.67 6.87
CA SER A 99 12.19 8.72 7.74
C SER A 99 12.11 7.26 7.28
N VAL A 100 11.09 6.92 6.50
CA VAL A 100 10.78 5.58 5.99
C VAL A 100 10.61 5.57 4.46
N ASP A 101 10.70 6.73 3.82
CA ASP A 101 10.66 6.91 2.39
C ASP A 101 12.07 6.81 1.75
N GLY A 102 12.19 5.95 0.73
CA GLY A 102 13.40 5.78 -0.07
C GLY A 102 13.61 6.85 -1.16
N ASP A 103 12.60 7.64 -1.54
CA ASP A 103 12.69 8.80 -2.45
C ASP A 103 11.93 10.01 -1.93
N THR A 104 12.54 10.66 -0.93
CA THR A 104 12.14 11.96 -0.31
C THR A 104 11.98 13.17 -1.25
N THR A 105 12.02 12.95 -2.57
CA THR A 105 11.83 13.99 -3.58
C THR A 105 10.83 13.61 -4.68
N GLY A 106 10.31 12.39 -4.67
CA GLY A 106 9.43 11.80 -5.68
C GLY A 106 8.07 11.45 -5.09
N PHE A 107 7.21 10.81 -5.88
CA PHE A 107 6.02 10.14 -5.30
C PHE A 107 6.35 8.66 -5.19
N GLY A 108 5.86 8.03 -4.13
CA GLY A 108 6.11 6.64 -3.77
C GLY A 108 7.42 6.46 -3.02
N GLU A 109 7.56 5.30 -2.38
CA GLU A 109 8.69 4.88 -1.53
C GLU A 109 10.09 4.86 -2.17
N GLY A 110 10.21 5.26 -3.45
CA GLY A 110 11.50 5.45 -4.10
C GLY A 110 12.27 4.22 -4.53
N ASN A 111 11.75 3.01 -4.28
CA ASN A 111 12.34 1.77 -4.74
C ASN A 111 11.50 1.18 -5.88
N SER A 112 12.12 1.04 -7.06
CA SER A 112 11.45 0.51 -8.26
C SER A 112 11.36 -1.01 -8.24
N GLY A 113 10.70 -1.57 -7.21
CA GLY A 113 10.25 -2.95 -7.18
C GLY A 113 10.31 -3.61 -5.80
N GLU A 114 9.16 -4.09 -5.33
CA GLU A 114 8.89 -5.38 -4.64
C GLU A 114 9.90 -5.84 -3.56
N GLY A 115 10.66 -4.92 -2.96
CA GLY A 115 11.80 -5.26 -2.12
C GLY A 115 11.82 -4.56 -0.76
N ASP A 116 10.88 -3.67 -0.51
CA ASP A 116 10.73 -2.93 0.76
C ASP A 116 9.42 -3.23 1.50
N VAL A 117 8.52 -4.03 0.92
CA VAL A 117 7.41 -4.61 1.69
C VAL A 117 7.94 -5.80 2.47
N VAL A 118 7.63 -5.83 3.77
CA VAL A 118 8.00 -6.96 4.63
C VAL A 118 7.13 -8.15 4.22
N ASP A 119 7.77 -9.29 3.97
CA ASP A 119 7.16 -10.58 3.63
C ASP A 119 7.95 -11.62 4.46
N SER A 120 7.41 -11.95 5.62
CA SER A 120 8.09 -12.66 6.71
C SER A 120 8.19 -14.16 6.46
N ASP A 121 7.21 -14.75 5.78
CA ASP A 121 7.16 -16.19 5.46
C ASP A 121 7.64 -16.51 4.02
N GLY A 122 7.69 -15.51 3.14
CA GLY A 122 8.13 -15.60 1.75
C GLY A 122 7.09 -16.23 0.81
N ASP A 123 5.80 -16.17 1.14
CA ASP A 123 4.73 -16.74 0.31
C ASP A 123 4.31 -15.81 -0.87
N GLY A 124 4.73 -14.55 -0.80
CA GLY A 124 4.48 -13.52 -1.80
C GLY A 124 3.28 -12.62 -1.51
N VAL A 125 2.67 -12.73 -0.34
CA VAL A 125 1.79 -11.72 0.29
C VAL A 125 2.66 -10.90 1.25
N ALA A 126 2.47 -9.58 1.29
CA ALA A 126 3.19 -8.75 2.25
C ALA A 126 2.53 -8.86 3.63
N ASP A 127 3.30 -8.71 4.71
CA ASP A 127 2.83 -8.85 6.10
C ASP A 127 1.59 -7.97 6.37
N TYR A 128 1.56 -6.72 5.88
CA TYR A 128 0.40 -5.82 6.04
C TYR A 128 -0.87 -6.25 5.25
N GLN A 129 -0.78 -7.33 4.47
CA GLN A 129 -1.89 -7.93 3.71
C GLN A 129 -2.10 -9.41 4.07
N ASP A 130 -1.38 -9.92 5.06
CA ASP A 130 -1.38 -11.33 5.45
C ASP A 130 -1.80 -11.51 6.91
N LEU A 131 -2.83 -12.33 7.11
CA LEU A 131 -3.40 -12.60 8.44
C LEU A 131 -2.52 -13.53 9.31
N ASP A 132 -1.51 -14.19 8.74
CA ASP A 132 -0.58 -15.13 9.40
C ASP A 132 0.84 -14.97 8.82
N SER A 133 1.43 -13.79 9.01
CA SER A 133 2.70 -13.33 8.41
C SER A 133 3.90 -14.26 8.59
N ASP A 134 3.89 -15.18 9.56
CA ASP A 134 4.96 -16.16 9.76
C ASP A 134 4.56 -17.62 9.44
N ASP A 135 3.32 -17.80 8.97
CA ASP A 135 2.71 -19.03 8.45
C ASP A 135 2.82 -20.21 9.44
N ASP A 136 2.78 -19.90 10.74
CA ASP A 136 2.90 -20.87 11.84
C ASP A 136 1.54 -21.47 12.26
N GLY A 137 0.45 -20.89 11.74
CA GLY A 137 -0.93 -21.29 11.98
C GLY A 137 -1.59 -20.54 13.12
N VAL A 138 -1.07 -19.39 13.51
CA VAL A 138 -1.62 -18.48 14.53
C VAL A 138 -1.65 -17.07 13.96
N ASN A 139 -2.87 -16.55 13.72
CA ASN A 139 -3.01 -15.20 13.17
C ASN A 139 -2.27 -14.12 13.97
N ASP A 140 -1.78 -13.13 13.25
CA ASP A 140 -1.00 -11.99 13.75
C ASP A 140 -1.71 -11.25 14.90
N VAL A 141 -3.03 -11.04 14.79
CA VAL A 141 -3.89 -10.50 15.87
C VAL A 141 -3.67 -11.19 17.22
N VAL A 142 -3.52 -12.53 17.21
CA VAL A 142 -3.33 -13.33 18.42
C VAL A 142 -1.91 -13.16 18.95
N GLU A 143 -0.94 -13.09 18.06
CA GLU A 143 0.48 -12.90 18.37
C GLU A 143 0.76 -11.50 18.94
N GLY A 144 0.13 -10.48 18.37
CA GLY A 144 0.08 -9.09 18.87
C GLY A 144 -0.61 -8.95 20.24
N GLY A 145 -1.28 -10.01 20.71
CA GLY A 145 -1.93 -10.07 22.01
C GLY A 145 -3.34 -9.48 22.02
N TYR A 146 -3.93 -9.30 20.83
CA TYR A 146 -5.32 -8.93 20.63
C TYR A 146 -6.20 -10.19 20.56
N ALA A 147 -7.51 -10.00 20.38
CA ALA A 147 -8.47 -11.09 20.37
C ALA A 147 -9.07 -11.23 18.97
N ASP A 148 -8.92 -12.40 18.38
CA ASP A 148 -9.65 -12.85 17.19
C ASP A 148 -11.15 -12.96 17.53
N THR A 149 -12.00 -12.05 17.03
CA THR A 149 -13.45 -12.03 17.33
C THR A 149 -14.34 -11.76 16.13
#